data_AF-R5JC25-F1
#
_entry.id   AF-R5JC25-F1
#
_cell.length_a   1.000
_cell.length_b   1.000
_cell.length_c   1.000
_cell.angle_alpha   90.00
_cell.angle_beta   90.00
_cell.angle_gamma   90.00
#
_symmetry.space_group_name_H-M   'P 1'
#
loop_
_entity.id
_entity.type
_entity.pdbx_description
1 polymer ?
#
loop_
_entity_poly.entity_id
_entity_poly.type
_entity_poly.pdbx_seq_one_letter_code
_entity_poly.pdbx_strand_id
1 'polypeptide(L)'
;MQTHSFIEKWSKKKTIILPVVVGEELELRLYTGPQDLAIGAYGIAEPTGKVFTDYKAIDLAVIPGMAFDKDGHRLGRGKGYYDKLLPYIPAVKIGICFPFQLIEEVPAEPFDICMNTIITK
;
A
#
# COMPACT_ATOMS: atom_id res chain seq x y z
N MET A 1 -3.07 -12.38 0.42
CA MET A 1 -3.69 -11.99 1.71
C MET A 1 -5.00 -11.29 1.43
N GLN A 2 -6.11 -11.62 2.10
CA GLN A 2 -7.37 -10.91 1.90
C GLN A 2 -7.44 -9.71 2.87
N THR A 3 -7.44 -8.48 2.32
CA THR A 3 -7.50 -7.23 3.09
C THR A 3 -8.91 -6.64 3.18
N HIS A 4 -9.86 -7.13 2.38
CA HIS A 4 -11.23 -6.59 2.30
C HIS A 4 -11.96 -6.60 3.65
N SER A 5 -11.98 -7.75 4.34
CA SER A 5 -12.65 -7.88 5.64
C SER A 5 -12.00 -7.01 6.73
N PHE A 6 -10.69 -6.74 6.62
CA PHE A 6 -9.99 -5.83 7.52
C PHE A 6 -10.44 -4.39 7.28
N ILE A 7 -10.47 -3.95 6.02
CA ILE A 7 -10.87 -2.60 5.64
C ILE A 7 -12.32 -2.32 6.05
N GLU A 8 -13.25 -3.23 5.77
CA GLU A 8 -14.67 -3.09 6.14
C GLU A 8 -14.89 -3.01 7.65
N LYS A 9 -14.11 -3.79 8.42
CA LYS A 9 -14.18 -3.77 9.89
C LYS A 9 -13.75 -2.42 10.47
N TRP A 10 -12.75 -1.79 9.87
CA TRP A 10 -12.11 -0.59 10.43
C TRP A 10 -12.59 0.73 9.81
N SER A 11 -13.24 0.71 8.65
CA SER A 11 -13.73 1.91 7.96
C SER A 11 -14.70 2.76 8.78
N LYS A 12 -15.40 2.16 9.75
CA LYS A 12 -16.30 2.88 10.68
C LYS A 12 -15.58 3.58 11.84
N LYS A 13 -14.30 3.28 12.07
CA LYS A 13 -13.52 3.76 13.23
C LYS A 13 -12.25 4.51 12.83
N LYS A 14 -11.79 4.35 11.59
CA LYS A 14 -10.56 4.94 11.08
C LYS A 14 -10.81 5.47 9.68
N THR A 15 -10.09 6.52 9.32
CA THR A 15 -10.01 6.97 7.93
C THR A 15 -9.20 5.95 7.15
N ILE A 16 -9.82 5.29 6.19
CA ILE A 16 -9.14 4.34 5.31
C ILE A 16 -8.86 5.01 3.97
N ILE A 17 -7.64 4.83 3.49
CA ILE A 17 -7.16 5.37 2.22
C ILE A 17 -6.69 4.17 1.39
N LEU A 18 -7.20 4.06 0.16
CA LEU A 18 -6.86 2.99 -0.76
C LEU A 18 -6.15 3.56 -2.00
N PRO A 19 -5.11 2.89 -2.51
CA PRO A 19 -4.44 3.30 -3.73
C PRO A 19 -5.20 2.81 -4.98
N VAL A 20 -5.20 3.62 -6.03
CA VAL A 20 -5.64 3.26 -7.39
C VAL A 20 -4.59 3.73 -8.40
N VAL A 21 -4.37 2.93 -9.44
CA VAL A 21 -3.46 3.31 -10.53
C VAL A 21 -4.24 4.17 -11.52
N VAL A 22 -3.79 5.41 -11.74
CA VAL A 22 -4.36 6.33 -12.74
C VAL A 22 -3.25 6.70 -13.71
N GLY A 23 -3.23 6.04 -14.87
CA GLY A 23 -2.14 6.16 -15.84
C GLY A 23 -0.82 5.61 -15.27
N GLU A 24 0.18 6.47 -15.14
CA GLU A 24 1.52 6.13 -14.64
C GLU A 24 1.76 6.60 -13.18
N GLU A 25 0.69 6.96 -12.47
CA GLU A 25 0.73 7.42 -11.09
C GLU A 25 -0.18 6.61 -10.16
N LEU A 26 0.18 6.60 -8.88
CA LEU A 26 -0.59 5.96 -7.82
C LEU A 26 -1.36 7.02 -7.05
N GLU A 27 -2.67 7.11 -7.29
CA GLU A 27 -3.54 8.06 -6.61
C GLU A 27 -4.10 7.42 -5.33
N LEU A 28 -4.15 8.19 -4.25
CA LEU A 28 -4.77 7.78 -3.00
C LEU A 28 -6.20 8.30 -2.94
N ARG A 29 -7.14 7.44 -2.55
CA ARG A 29 -8.57 7.79 -2.42
C ARG A 29 -9.13 7.38 -1.08
N LEU A 30 -9.99 8.23 -0.54
CA LEU A 30 -10.74 7.93 0.68
C LEU A 30 -11.70 6.77 0.44
N TYR A 31 -11.73 5.84 1.39
CA TYR A 31 -12.69 4.75 1.45
C TYR A 31 -13.60 4.92 2.66
N THR A 32 -14.88 5.16 2.40
CA THR A 32 -15.93 5.29 3.42
C THR A 32 -16.87 4.09 3.45
N GLY A 33 -16.83 3.23 2.43
CA GLY A 33 -17.58 1.99 2.39
C GLY A 33 -17.58 1.35 1.00
N PRO A 34 -18.27 0.20 0.84
CA PRO A 34 -18.29 -0.56 -0.42
C PRO A 34 -18.76 0.23 -1.65
N GLN A 35 -19.57 1.29 -1.45
CA GLN A 35 -20.01 2.19 -2.52
C GLN A 35 -18.86 2.94 -3.20
N ASP A 36 -17.73 3.09 -2.51
CA ASP A 36 -16.52 3.74 -3.03
C ASP A 36 -15.61 2.74 -3.76
N LEU A 37 -16.13 1.56 -4.14
CA LEU A 37 -15.42 0.57 -4.94
C LEU A 37 -16.20 0.29 -6.22
N ALA A 38 -15.51 0.35 -7.36
CA ALA A 38 -16.04 -0.09 -8.64
C ALA A 38 -15.09 -1.13 -9.26
N ILE A 39 -15.63 -2.02 -10.08
CA ILE A 39 -14.79 -2.98 -10.81
C ILE A 39 -14.03 -2.23 -11.91
N GLY A 40 -12.70 -2.19 -11.78
CA GLY A 40 -11.78 -1.60 -12.73
C GLY A 40 -11.51 -2.49 -13.95
N ALA A 41 -10.62 -2.03 -14.82
CA ALA A 41 -10.35 -2.63 -16.13
C ALA A 41 -9.85 -4.09 -16.07
N TYR A 42 -9.26 -4.50 -14.96
CA TYR A 42 -8.73 -5.86 -14.75
C TYR A 42 -9.63 -6.75 -13.89
N GLY A 43 -10.89 -6.36 -13.69
CA GLY A 43 -11.83 -7.13 -12.86
C GLY A 43 -11.57 -7.03 -11.36
N ILE A 44 -10.69 -6.10 -10.94
CA ILE A 44 -10.39 -5.83 -9.53
C ILE A 44 -11.18 -4.64 -9.03
N ALA A 45 -11.60 -4.66 -7.77
CA ALA A 45 -12.25 -3.53 -7.14
C ALA A 45 -11.24 -2.39 -6.92
N GLU A 46 -11.51 -1.23 -7.51
CA GLU A 46 -10.69 -0.03 -7.43
C GLU A 46 -11.46 1.09 -6.71
N PRO A 47 -10.79 1.90 -5.87
CA PRO A 47 -11.46 2.97 -5.15
C PRO A 47 -11.91 4.10 -6.08
N THR A 48 -13.16 4.50 -5.93
CA THR A 48 -13.81 5.61 -6.65
C THR A 48 -14.10 6.81 -5.75
N GLY A 49 -13.77 6.70 -4.46
CA GLY A 49 -13.95 7.77 -3.49
C GLY A 49 -13.08 9.01 -3.77
N LYS A 50 -13.23 10.04 -2.92
CA LYS A 50 -12.57 11.33 -3.10
C LYS A 50 -11.03 11.19 -3.09
N VAL A 51 -10.37 11.89 -4.01
CA VAL A 51 -8.91 12.02 -4.05
C VAL A 51 -8.38 12.57 -2.72
N PHE A 52 -7.35 11.93 -2.21
CA PHE A 52 -6.65 12.28 -0.99
C PHE A 52 -5.22 12.72 -1.28
N THR A 53 -4.89 13.97 -0.94
CA THR A 53 -3.59 14.59 -1.24
C THR A 53 -2.83 15.03 0.01
N ASP A 54 -3.42 14.93 1.20
CA ASP A 54 -2.77 15.28 2.46
C ASP A 54 -1.94 14.11 3.01
N TYR A 55 -0.88 13.76 2.29
CA TYR A 55 -0.03 12.60 2.63
C TYR A 55 0.61 12.67 4.02
N LYS A 56 0.75 13.88 4.58
CA LYS A 56 1.30 14.11 5.92
C LYS A 56 0.31 13.74 7.03
N ALA A 57 -0.98 13.70 6.74
CA ALA A 57 -2.02 13.27 7.68
C ALA A 57 -2.17 11.74 7.75
N ILE A 58 -1.38 10.98 7.00
CA ILE A 58 -1.36 9.51 7.09
C ILE A 58 -0.59 9.12 8.36
N ASP A 59 -1.25 8.40 9.26
CA ASP A 59 -0.64 7.91 10.51
C ASP A 59 0.12 6.58 10.33
N LEU A 60 -0.34 5.75 9.40
CA LEU A 60 0.21 4.41 9.14
C LEU A 60 0.00 4.01 7.69
N ALA A 61 1.05 3.50 7.05
CA ALA A 61 1.01 2.98 5.70
C ALA A 61 1.27 1.47 5.69
N VAL A 62 0.32 0.70 5.16
CA VAL A 62 0.44 -0.76 5.02
C VAL A 62 0.73 -1.08 3.56
N ILE A 63 1.93 -1.58 3.29
CA ILE A 63 2.47 -1.71 1.94
C ILE A 63 2.61 -3.19 1.57
N PRO A 64 1.91 -3.67 0.52
CA PRO A 64 2.14 -4.99 -0.02
C PRO A 64 3.37 -5.03 -0.93
N GLY A 65 3.97 -6.21 -1.07
CA GLY A 65 5.13 -6.45 -1.93
C GLY A 65 5.16 -7.87 -2.45
N MET A 66 5.99 -8.09 -3.47
CA MET A 66 6.29 -9.42 -4.02
C MET A 66 7.32 -10.15 -3.17
N ALA A 67 8.30 -9.43 -2.63
CA ALA A 67 9.27 -9.91 -1.67
C ALA A 67 9.67 -8.80 -0.69
N PHE A 68 10.16 -9.21 0.48
CA PHE A 68 10.75 -8.35 1.49
C PHE A 68 11.99 -9.04 2.06
N ASP A 69 12.91 -8.28 2.63
CA ASP A 69 14.00 -8.82 3.44
C ASP A 69 13.93 -8.34 4.89
N LYS A 70 14.87 -8.82 5.71
CA LYS A 70 14.98 -8.48 7.14
C LYS A 70 15.37 -7.02 7.39
N ASP A 71 15.98 -6.37 6.41
CA ASP A 71 16.46 -4.99 6.48
C ASP A 71 15.36 -4.00 6.03
N GLY A 72 14.19 -4.53 5.64
CA GLY A 72 13.00 -3.77 5.31
C GLY A 72 12.92 -3.37 3.83
N HIS A 73 13.83 -3.85 2.98
CA HIS A 73 13.72 -3.64 1.55
C HIS A 73 12.50 -4.39 1.00
N ARG A 74 11.97 -3.89 -0.12
CA ARG A 74 10.72 -4.35 -0.70
C ARG A 74 10.85 -4.45 -2.21
N LEU A 75 10.52 -5.62 -2.74
CA LEU A 75 10.35 -5.81 -4.17
C LEU A 75 8.89 -5.54 -4.56
N GLY A 76 8.66 -4.49 -5.34
CA GLY A 76 7.36 -4.18 -5.93
C GLY A 76 7.03 -5.05 -7.15
N ARG A 77 6.03 -4.63 -7.94
CA ARG A 77 5.70 -5.25 -9.24
C ARG A 77 6.47 -4.63 -10.43
N GLY A 78 7.52 -3.86 -10.16
CA GLY A 78 8.41 -3.28 -11.19
C GLY A 78 7.99 -1.95 -11.80
N LYS A 79 6.87 -1.33 -11.38
CA LYS A 79 6.42 -0.03 -11.90
C LYS A 79 6.79 1.19 -11.05
N GLY A 80 7.47 1.01 -9.91
CA GLY A 80 7.92 2.13 -9.06
C GLY A 80 6.82 2.98 -8.41
N TYR A 81 5.55 2.59 -8.48
CA TYR A 81 4.42 3.38 -7.99
C TYR A 81 4.55 3.80 -6.52
N TYR A 82 4.94 2.86 -5.66
CA TYR A 82 5.14 3.15 -4.24
C TYR A 82 6.43 3.94 -4.00
N ASP A 83 7.47 3.73 -4.80
CA ASP A 83 8.76 4.42 -4.62
C ASP A 83 8.64 5.91 -4.94
N LYS A 84 7.71 6.29 -5.84
CA LYS A 84 7.29 7.68 -6.07
C LYS A 84 6.46 8.27 -4.91
N LEU A 85 5.62 7.47 -4.25
CA LEU A 85 4.64 7.95 -3.26
C LEU A 85 5.20 7.99 -1.84
N LEU A 86 5.95 6.97 -1.44
CA LEU A 86 6.45 6.76 -0.07
C LEU A 86 7.32 7.91 0.48
N PRO A 87 8.13 8.64 -0.32
CA PRO A 87 8.86 9.81 0.15
C PRO A 87 7.97 10.92 0.73
N TYR A 88 6.70 11.00 0.28
CA TYR A 88 5.75 12.00 0.76
C TYR A 88 4.97 11.58 2.00
N ILE A 89 5.12 10.32 2.44
CA ILE A 89 4.39 9.76 3.58
C ILE A 89 5.39 9.62 4.75
N PRO A 90 5.39 10.54 5.73
CA PRO A 90 6.32 10.48 6.85
C PRO A 90 5.98 9.37 7.86
N ALA A 91 4.76 8.81 7.76
CA ALA A 91 4.26 7.78 8.65
C ALA A 91 5.10 6.50 8.68
N VAL A 92 4.82 5.68 9.70
CA VAL A 92 5.35 4.33 9.83
C VAL A 92 4.85 3.47 8.67
N LYS A 93 5.79 2.79 8.00
CA LYS A 93 5.56 1.93 6.84
C LYS A 93 5.70 0.48 7.26
N ILE A 94 4.62 -0.27 7.16
CA ILE A 94 4.60 -1.70 7.50
C ILE A 94 4.48 -2.49 6.21
N GLY A 95 5.50 -3.29 5.92
CA GLY A 95 5.45 -4.32 4.90
C GLY A 95 4.61 -5.49 5.38
N ILE A 96 3.66 -5.95 4.57
CA ILE A 96 2.88 -7.14 4.91
C ILE A 96 3.05 -8.19 3.81
N CYS A 97 3.43 -9.40 4.21
CA CYS A 97 3.73 -10.47 3.28
C CYS A 97 3.45 -11.86 3.85
N PHE A 98 3.49 -12.88 2.99
CA PHE A 98 3.53 -14.28 3.43
C PHE A 98 4.97 -14.70 3.78
N PRO A 99 5.18 -15.73 4.62
CA PRO A 99 6.52 -16.19 4.98
C PRO A 99 7.42 -16.51 3.78
N PHE A 100 6.88 -17.08 2.70
CA PHE A 100 7.65 -17.39 1.49
C PHE A 100 8.10 -16.17 0.69
N GLN A 101 7.56 -14.98 1.00
CA GLN A 101 7.94 -13.72 0.38
C GLN A 101 9.02 -13.00 1.20
N LEU A 102 9.37 -13.51 2.38
CA LEU A 102 10.52 -13.02 3.13
C LEU A 102 11.75 -13.80 2.63
N ILE A 103 12.65 -13.10 1.96
CA ILE A 103 13.87 -13.67 1.37
C ILE A 103 15.11 -13.11 2.07
N GLU A 104 16.27 -13.65 1.75
CA GLU A 104 17.53 -13.27 2.40
C GLU A 104 17.94 -11.83 2.06
N GLU A 105 17.83 -11.46 0.78
CA GLU A 105 18.22 -10.15 0.27
C GLU A 105 17.30 -9.76 -0.88
N VAL A 106 16.76 -8.54 -0.82
CA VAL A 106 16.05 -7.94 -1.94
C VAL A 106 16.98 -6.92 -2.60
N PRO A 107 17.20 -7.00 -3.93
CA PRO A 107 17.92 -5.96 -4.65
C PRO A 107 17.21 -4.61 -4.45
N ALA A 108 17.92 -3.64 -3.91
CA ALA A 108 17.40 -2.32 -3.60
C ALA A 108 18.24 -1.23 -4.28
N GLU A 109 17.59 -0.16 -4.71
CA GLU A 109 18.24 1.03 -5.24
C GLU A 109 18.38 2.09 -4.13
N PRO A 110 19.34 3.03 -4.22
CA PRO A 110 19.61 4.01 -3.15
C PRO A 110 18.43 4.91 -2.77
N PHE A 111 17.43 5.01 -3.64
CA PHE A 111 16.22 5.82 -3.43
C PHE A 111 15.03 5.00 -2.94
N ASP A 112 15.18 3.69 -2.77
CA ASP A 112 14.12 2.84 -2.23
C ASP A 112 13.90 3.13 -0.75
N ILE A 113 12.63 3.32 -0.39
CA ILE A 113 12.25 3.58 0.99
C ILE A 113 11.99 2.25 1.71
N CYS A 114 12.85 1.93 2.68
CA CYS A 114 12.68 0.75 3.51
C CYS A 114 11.42 0.83 4.39
N MET A 115 10.82 -0.33 4.61
CA MET A 115 9.75 -0.49 5.58
C MET A 115 10.33 -0.43 6.99
N ASN A 116 9.59 0.17 7.92
CA ASN A 116 9.99 0.22 9.32
C ASN A 116 9.81 -1.13 10.02
N THR A 117 8.87 -1.95 9.54
CA THR A 117 8.58 -3.28 10.10
C THR A 117 7.97 -4.16 9.02
N ILE A 118 8.31 -5.45 9.03
CA ILE A 118 7.70 -6.47 8.19
C ILE A 118 6.85 -7.39 9.08
N ILE A 119 5.58 -7.57 8.71
CA ILE A 119 4.66 -8.49 9.36
C ILE A 119 4.38 -9.65 8.40
N THR A 120 4.74 -10.85 8.84
CA THR A 120 4.40 -12.10 8.16
C THR A 120 3.16 -12.74 8.79
N LYS A 121 2.42 -13.51 7.99
CA LYS A 121 1.30 -14.34 8.47
C LYS A 121 1.80 -15.66 9.03
#